data_AF-A0A7C8GVI0-F1
#
_entry.id   AF-A0A7C8GVI0-F1
#
_cell.length_a   1.000
_cell.length_b   1.000
_cell.length_c   1.000
_cell.angle_alpha   90.00
_cell.angle_beta   90.00
_cell.angle_gamma   90.00
#
_symmetry.space_group_name_H-M   'P 1'
#
loop_
_entity.id
_entity.type
_entity.pdbx_description
1 polymer ?
#
loop_
_entity_poly.entity_id
_entity_poly.type
_entity_poly.pdbx_seq_one_letter_code
_entity_poly.pdbx_strand_id
1 'polypeptide(L)'
;MLNHDESNVKQLKLNSSERVETLQRVGELKYLLLEVQCGEFLFLSDGNWLYRKDREDLSNIIPSPHLLLTKEILGKITKKSVENVIFNIQRLLSFYNTYITHEYYKKTSFEEYLQTKENFDISSILKGSVHGSFFHSYSFHVKNDNVEYSYIFEWNKAGEDIRFILNNSKYGYTGFYALTNFLLKESSSIYDYETFTRFCKEIRNFQNYFYNTMSEGNPKGELYTSMIEVELLSPQNRYSMSNLNRSHYEINPAVKIGDIINYFELDIKVNDQKQLEKCIDTSYLFDFFASYEYLGNITVSDVEAIVVETMEDRLQEPFQIRKDRCSYYNNFSIKIKDKNIQIEFLVEWNCLEGCYRVKKDLLPYEYFRSPQLLIDSILSQIPTPYPFICNNKINALLSDLLRTIEKSSNHGMDLDNLIKRVNSVDTPKNIYVDNLPF
;
A
#
# COMPACT_ATOMS: atom_id res chain seq x y z
N MET A 1 11.11 -45.67 29.00
CA MET A 1 11.54 -44.56 28.11
C MET A 1 10.31 -43.71 27.84
N LEU A 2 10.50 -42.39 27.87
CA LEU A 2 9.51 -41.32 27.70
C LEU A 2 8.71 -40.94 28.97
N ASN A 3 9.24 -39.95 29.69
CA ASN A 3 8.45 -38.89 30.32
C ASN A 3 8.88 -37.60 29.62
N HIS A 4 7.94 -36.93 28.96
CA HIS A 4 8.11 -35.59 28.43
C HIS A 4 7.22 -34.64 29.23
N ASP A 5 7.85 -33.60 29.76
CA ASP A 5 7.24 -32.41 30.36
C ASP A 5 6.37 -31.66 29.34
N GLU A 6 5.14 -31.36 29.73
CA GLU A 6 4.30 -30.35 29.08
C GLU A 6 4.37 -29.05 29.89
N SER A 7 5.24 -28.12 29.45
CA SER A 7 5.20 -26.74 29.92
C SER A 7 4.04 -26.00 29.24
N ASN A 8 3.03 -25.62 30.02
CA ASN A 8 1.93 -24.75 29.60
C ASN A 8 2.38 -23.29 29.44
N VAL A 9 3.11 -22.97 28.38
CA VAL A 9 3.31 -21.60 27.92
C VAL A 9 2.81 -21.52 26.47
N LYS A 10 1.58 -21.01 26.28
CA LYS A 10 1.12 -20.58 24.97
C LYS A 10 1.90 -19.31 24.59
N GLN A 11 3.02 -19.47 23.88
CA GLN A 11 3.64 -18.39 23.13
C GLN A 11 2.69 -17.98 22.00
N LEU A 12 1.95 -16.89 22.20
CA LEU A 12 1.32 -16.16 21.11
C LEU A 12 2.42 -15.36 20.40
N LYS A 13 3.03 -15.96 19.37
CA LYS A 13 3.84 -15.21 18.40
C LYS A 13 2.90 -14.51 17.43
N LEU A 14 2.90 -13.18 17.44
CA LEU A 14 2.20 -12.36 16.45
C LEU A 14 3.22 -11.67 15.54
N ASN A 15 2.92 -11.66 14.24
CA ASN A 15 3.78 -11.17 13.18
C ASN A 15 3.91 -9.64 13.21
N SER A 16 5.05 -9.15 12.73
CA SER A 16 5.57 -7.77 12.80
C SER A 16 4.80 -6.68 12.03
N SER A 17 3.54 -6.91 11.63
CA SER A 17 2.69 -5.92 10.93
C SER A 17 1.60 -5.27 11.81
N GLU A 18 1.61 -5.53 13.12
CA GLU A 18 0.65 -5.01 14.12
C GLU A 18 1.21 -3.86 14.98
N ARG A 19 2.05 -2.98 14.44
CA ARG A 19 2.73 -1.94 15.24
C ARG A 19 1.87 -0.75 15.68
N VAL A 20 0.64 -0.63 15.18
CA VAL A 20 -0.39 0.09 15.94
C VAL A 20 -0.79 -0.90 17.02
N GLU A 21 -0.22 -0.77 18.23
CA GLU A 21 -0.73 -1.47 19.40
C GLU A 21 -2.25 -1.40 19.35
N THR A 22 -2.88 -2.52 19.07
CA THR A 22 -4.30 -2.56 18.75
C THR A 22 -4.99 -1.90 19.94
N LEU A 23 -5.80 -0.87 19.73
CA LEU A 23 -6.45 -0.10 20.80
C LEU A 23 -7.17 -0.96 21.85
N GLN A 24 -7.53 -2.18 21.44
CA GLN A 24 -7.99 -3.27 22.29
C GLN A 24 -6.94 -3.72 23.33
N ARG A 25 -5.70 -3.97 22.92
CA ARG A 25 -4.56 -4.31 23.78
C ARG A 25 -4.22 -3.18 24.77
N VAL A 26 -4.37 -1.91 24.38
CA VAL A 26 -4.22 -0.78 25.31
C VAL A 26 -5.32 -0.76 26.37
N GLY A 27 -6.56 -1.03 25.96
CA GLY A 27 -7.69 -1.19 26.89
C GLY A 27 -7.49 -2.35 27.87
N GLU A 28 -6.99 -3.49 27.38
CA GLU A 28 -6.63 -4.66 28.19
C GLU A 28 -5.51 -4.33 29.19
N LEU A 29 -4.46 -3.63 28.75
CA LEU A 29 -3.37 -3.20 29.62
C LEU A 29 -3.87 -2.22 30.70
N LYS A 30 -4.76 -1.27 30.36
CA LYS A 30 -5.38 -0.35 31.33
C LYS A 30 -6.15 -1.10 32.41
N TYR A 31 -6.94 -2.08 32.02
CA TYR A 31 -7.66 -2.93 32.96
C TYR A 31 -6.69 -3.70 33.85
N LEU A 32 -5.70 -4.36 33.26
CA LEU A 32 -4.71 -5.16 33.99
C LEU A 32 -3.89 -4.31 34.99
N LEU A 33 -3.42 -3.12 34.59
CA LEU A 33 -2.64 -2.24 35.48
C LEU A 33 -3.47 -1.65 36.64
N LEU A 34 -4.79 -1.62 36.53
CA LEU A 34 -5.69 -1.20 37.61
C LEU A 34 -6.05 -2.36 38.54
N GLU A 35 -6.30 -3.54 38.00
CA GLU A 35 -6.75 -4.71 38.77
C GLU A 35 -5.59 -5.50 39.39
N VAL A 36 -4.44 -5.56 38.71
CA VAL A 36 -3.30 -6.39 39.11
C VAL A 36 -2.23 -5.53 39.80
N GLN A 37 -2.34 -5.46 41.12
CA GLN A 37 -1.46 -4.66 42.00
C GLN A 37 -0.39 -5.48 42.72
N CYS A 38 -0.35 -6.79 42.47
CA CYS A 38 0.64 -7.72 43.01
C CYS A 38 1.46 -8.32 41.86
N GLY A 39 2.68 -8.78 42.14
CA GLY A 39 3.55 -9.36 41.11
C GLY A 39 4.36 -8.33 40.31
N GLU A 40 4.74 -8.68 39.09
CA GLU A 40 5.57 -7.88 38.21
C GLU A 40 5.10 -7.99 36.75
N PHE A 41 5.11 -6.88 36.02
CA PHE A 41 4.91 -6.87 34.57
C PHE A 41 6.25 -6.66 33.87
N LEU A 42 6.51 -7.49 32.86
CA LEU A 42 7.69 -7.43 32.02
C LEU A 42 7.25 -7.01 30.62
N PHE A 43 7.81 -5.94 30.09
CA PHE A 43 7.57 -5.54 28.70
C PHE A 43 8.80 -5.85 27.86
N LEU A 44 8.55 -6.46 26.71
CA LEU A 44 9.52 -6.85 25.72
C LEU A 44 9.53 -5.82 24.59
N SER A 45 10.67 -5.74 23.92
CA SER A 45 10.92 -4.87 22.78
C SER A 45 9.97 -5.00 21.59
N ASP A 46 9.35 -6.16 21.44
CA ASP A 46 8.42 -6.45 20.36
C ASP A 46 6.98 -5.97 20.65
N GLY A 47 6.79 -5.26 21.77
CA GLY A 47 5.48 -4.79 22.24
C GLY A 47 4.68 -5.85 22.99
N ASN A 48 5.26 -7.02 23.27
CA ASN A 48 4.64 -8.02 24.12
C ASN A 48 4.92 -7.73 25.60
N TRP A 49 4.03 -8.19 26.47
CA TRP A 49 4.22 -8.12 27.90
C TRP A 49 3.80 -9.41 28.59
N LEU A 50 4.43 -9.68 29.72
CA LEU A 50 4.18 -10.83 30.56
C LEU A 50 3.87 -10.36 31.97
N TYR A 51 2.93 -11.03 32.62
CA TYR A 51 2.64 -10.83 34.04
C TYR A 51 3.13 -12.05 34.83
N ARG A 52 3.80 -11.80 35.96
CA ARG A 52 4.19 -12.86 36.90
C ARG A 52 3.80 -12.50 38.32
N LYS A 53 3.29 -13.48 39.07
CA LYS A 53 2.84 -13.29 40.45
C LYS A 53 3.98 -13.38 41.47
N ASP A 54 5.00 -14.20 41.20
CA ASP A 54 6.11 -14.51 42.11
C ASP A 54 7.49 -14.34 41.43
N ARG A 55 8.54 -14.06 42.24
CA ARG A 55 9.93 -13.84 41.78
C ARG A 55 10.65 -15.15 41.49
N GLU A 56 10.36 -15.79 40.37
CA GLU A 56 11.28 -16.79 39.80
C GLU A 56 12.47 -16.09 39.11
N ASP A 57 13.61 -16.78 39.06
CA ASP A 57 14.88 -16.27 38.54
C ASP A 57 14.73 -15.74 37.10
N LEU A 58 15.17 -14.50 36.88
CA LEU A 58 15.09 -13.78 35.60
C LEU A 58 16.13 -14.28 34.58
N SER A 59 17.08 -15.11 35.03
CA SER A 59 18.21 -15.60 34.23
C SER A 59 17.82 -16.38 32.97
N ASN A 60 16.58 -16.89 32.90
CA ASN A 60 16.08 -17.72 31.78
C ASN A 60 15.11 -16.99 30.82
N ILE A 61 14.72 -15.73 31.07
CA ILE A 61 13.86 -14.98 30.15
C ILE A 61 14.74 -14.35 29.06
N ILE A 62 14.84 -15.03 27.92
CA ILE A 62 15.45 -14.52 26.70
C ILE A 62 14.31 -14.21 25.71
N PRO A 63 14.19 -12.96 25.18
CA PRO A 63 15.05 -11.81 25.46
C PRO A 63 14.78 -11.19 26.85
N SER A 64 15.81 -10.56 27.44
CA SER A 64 15.67 -9.85 28.71
C SER A 64 14.62 -8.74 28.59
N PRO A 65 13.80 -8.53 29.63
CA PRO A 65 12.73 -7.53 29.62
C PRO A 65 13.30 -6.11 29.56
N HIS A 66 12.73 -5.29 28.69
CA HIS A 66 13.14 -3.89 28.46
C HIS A 66 12.55 -2.93 29.49
N LEU A 67 11.40 -3.30 30.07
CA LEU A 67 10.78 -2.57 31.17
C LEU A 67 10.21 -3.55 32.19
N LEU A 68 10.49 -3.30 33.46
CA LEU A 68 9.96 -4.05 34.58
C LEU A 68 9.12 -3.13 35.47
N LEU A 69 7.82 -3.39 35.55
CA LEU A 69 6.96 -2.79 36.57
C LEU A 69 6.89 -3.74 37.75
N THR A 70 7.57 -3.39 38.84
CA THR A 70 7.55 -4.17 40.08
C THR A 70 6.26 -3.91 40.87
N LYS A 71 5.93 -4.80 41.82
CA LYS A 71 4.83 -4.62 42.77
C LYS A 71 4.78 -3.24 43.42
N GLU A 72 5.94 -2.68 43.76
CA GLU A 72 6.04 -1.34 44.37
C GLU A 72 5.65 -0.22 43.42
N ILE A 73 5.90 -0.39 42.12
CA ILE A 73 5.49 0.55 41.07
C ILE A 73 4.01 0.37 40.77
N LEU A 74 3.56 -0.87 40.61
CA LEU A 74 2.17 -1.21 40.34
C LEU A 74 1.25 -0.61 41.40
N GLY A 75 1.55 -0.80 42.69
CA GLY A 75 0.76 -0.28 43.81
C GLY A 75 0.63 1.26 43.87
N LYS A 76 1.34 2.00 43.02
CA LYS A 76 1.24 3.47 42.88
C LYS A 76 0.40 3.90 41.66
N ILE A 77 0.02 2.95 40.80
CA ILE A 77 -0.85 3.18 39.64
C ILE A 77 -2.28 3.32 40.13
N THR A 78 -2.94 4.41 39.76
CA THR A 78 -4.31 4.71 40.15
C THR A 78 -5.13 5.01 38.91
N LYS A 79 -6.46 5.09 39.03
CA LYS A 79 -7.34 5.57 37.96
C LYS A 79 -6.92 6.94 37.41
N LYS A 80 -6.26 7.78 38.21
CA LYS A 80 -5.78 9.11 37.81
C LYS A 80 -4.43 9.08 37.10
N SER A 81 -3.62 8.04 37.29
CA SER A 81 -2.24 7.97 36.75
C SER A 81 -2.04 6.89 35.69
N VAL A 82 -2.97 5.93 35.55
CA VAL A 82 -2.83 4.78 34.64
C VAL A 82 -2.62 5.21 33.18
N GLU A 83 -3.25 6.29 32.75
CA GLU A 83 -3.12 6.77 31.36
C GLU A 83 -1.73 7.32 31.06
N ASN A 84 -1.18 8.08 32.00
CA ASN A 84 0.20 8.56 31.91
C ASN A 84 1.21 7.41 31.97
N VAL A 85 0.94 6.36 32.76
CA VAL A 85 1.81 5.18 32.82
C VAL A 85 1.80 4.43 31.49
N ILE A 86 0.62 4.16 30.94
CA ILE A 86 0.48 3.49 29.63
C ILE A 86 1.16 4.29 28.54
N PHE A 87 0.92 5.60 28.49
CA PHE A 87 1.57 6.50 27.53
C PHE A 87 3.11 6.37 27.58
N ASN A 88 3.69 6.37 28.78
CA ASN A 88 5.14 6.28 28.94
C ASN A 88 5.71 4.89 28.59
N ILE A 89 4.95 3.80 28.81
CA ILE A 89 5.31 2.46 28.34
C ILE A 89 5.38 2.45 26.81
N GLN A 90 4.36 2.98 26.14
CA GLN A 90 4.30 3.04 24.68
C GLN A 90 5.41 3.91 24.08
N ARG A 91 5.70 5.05 24.72
CA ARG A 91 6.82 5.94 24.35
C ARG A 91 8.17 5.20 24.39
N LEU A 92 8.43 4.45 25.47
CA LEU A 92 9.64 3.64 25.61
C LEU A 92 9.78 2.57 24.53
N LEU A 93 8.69 1.86 24.22
CA LEU A 93 8.67 0.84 23.17
C LEU A 93 8.94 1.44 21.78
N SER A 94 8.40 2.63 21.51
CA SER A 94 8.67 3.36 20.27
C SER A 94 10.15 3.76 20.14
N PHE A 95 10.75 4.34 21.19
CA PHE A 95 12.18 4.64 21.19
C PHE A 95 13.04 3.42 20.96
N TYR A 96 12.66 2.28 21.54
CA TYR A 96 13.36 1.02 21.31
C TYR A 96 13.26 0.54 19.86
N ASN A 97 12.07 0.64 19.25
CA ASN A 97 11.89 0.30 17.85
C ASN A 97 12.78 1.16 16.95
N THR A 98 12.84 2.47 17.19
CA THR A 98 13.74 3.37 16.45
C THR A 98 15.20 2.98 16.63
N TYR A 99 15.60 2.65 17.87
CA TYR A 99 16.95 2.20 18.22
C TYR A 99 17.37 0.92 17.46
N ILE A 100 16.49 -0.07 17.33
CA ILE A 100 16.77 -1.27 16.53
C ILE A 100 16.76 -0.97 15.03
N THR A 101 15.72 -0.29 14.54
CA THR A 101 15.50 -0.10 13.10
C THR A 101 16.65 0.68 12.44
N HIS A 102 17.20 1.67 13.13
CA HIS A 102 18.33 2.46 12.63
C HIS A 102 19.70 1.92 13.05
N GLU A 103 19.73 0.68 13.55
CA GLU A 103 20.94 -0.04 13.93
C GLU A 103 21.84 0.67 14.96
N TYR A 104 21.27 1.56 15.78
CA TYR A 104 21.99 2.23 16.87
C TYR A 104 22.58 1.21 17.86
N TYR A 105 21.88 0.08 18.03
CA TYR A 105 22.33 -1.03 18.89
C TYR A 105 23.68 -1.64 18.52
N LYS A 106 24.17 -1.40 17.30
CA LYS A 106 25.50 -1.84 16.89
C LYS A 106 26.62 -0.95 17.47
N LYS A 107 26.28 0.22 18.02
CA LYS A 107 27.24 1.26 18.44
C LYS A 107 27.12 1.65 19.91
N THR A 108 25.93 1.65 20.47
CA THR A 108 25.66 2.06 21.85
C THR A 108 24.66 1.11 22.49
N SER A 109 24.56 1.10 23.82
CA SER A 109 23.43 0.44 24.49
C SER A 109 22.13 1.24 24.30
N PHE A 110 20.98 0.64 24.65
CA PHE A 110 19.69 1.34 24.58
C PHE A 110 19.62 2.45 25.64
N GLU A 111 20.19 2.22 26.82
CA GLU A 111 20.31 3.21 27.88
C GLU A 111 21.15 4.41 27.43
N GLU A 112 22.27 4.18 26.77
CA GLU A 112 23.10 5.23 26.18
C GLU A 112 22.33 6.00 25.10
N TYR A 113 21.59 5.32 24.23
CA TYR A 113 20.72 5.95 23.25
C TYR A 113 19.64 6.84 23.89
N LEU A 114 18.96 6.37 24.94
CA LEU A 114 17.96 7.17 25.67
C LEU A 114 18.58 8.42 26.32
N GLN A 115 19.80 8.32 26.83
CA GLN A 115 20.53 9.49 27.36
C GLN A 115 20.78 10.55 26.29
N THR A 116 21.08 10.15 25.04
CA THR A 116 21.29 11.10 23.93
C THR A 116 20.04 11.84 23.50
N LYS A 117 18.86 11.25 23.70
CA LYS A 117 17.61 11.89 23.28
C LYS A 117 17.19 12.99 24.23
N GLU A 118 17.41 12.83 25.53
CA GLU A 118 16.65 13.65 26.46
C GLU A 118 17.32 13.77 27.88
N ASN A 119 18.47 13.12 28.19
CA ASN A 119 19.07 12.97 29.55
C ASN A 119 18.19 12.23 30.59
N PHE A 120 17.65 11.05 30.28
CA PHE A 120 16.67 10.35 31.15
C PHE A 120 17.13 9.00 31.73
N ASP A 121 16.51 8.66 32.87
CA ASP A 121 16.42 7.32 33.46
C ASP A 121 15.01 6.73 33.21
N ILE A 122 14.93 5.45 32.89
CA ILE A 122 13.68 4.68 32.70
C ILE A 122 12.72 4.86 33.88
N SER A 123 13.25 4.91 35.10
CA SER A 123 12.45 5.11 36.32
C SER A 123 11.77 6.50 36.38
N SER A 124 12.39 7.48 35.73
CA SER A 124 11.88 8.85 35.59
C SER A 124 10.83 8.95 34.49
N ILE A 125 10.98 8.17 33.40
CA ILE A 125 10.01 8.14 32.30
C ILE A 125 8.65 7.63 32.78
N LEU A 126 8.59 6.58 33.60
CA LEU A 126 7.31 6.05 34.13
C LEU A 126 6.55 7.01 35.06
N LYS A 127 7.26 7.98 35.66
CA LYS A 127 6.70 8.94 36.63
C LYS A 127 6.60 10.36 36.06
N GLY A 128 7.14 10.59 34.88
CA GLY A 128 7.09 11.88 34.19
C GLY A 128 5.65 12.23 33.82
N SER A 129 5.19 13.40 34.26
CA SER A 129 3.93 13.98 33.82
C SER A 129 4.12 14.54 32.41
N VAL A 130 3.81 13.75 31.38
CA VAL A 130 3.91 14.20 29.99
C VAL A 130 2.75 15.14 29.61
N HIS A 131 1.67 15.12 30.40
CA HIS A 131 0.47 15.96 30.19
C HIS A 131 0.74 17.47 30.14
N GLY A 132 1.88 17.97 30.62
CA GLY A 132 2.27 19.38 30.54
C GLY A 132 3.12 19.77 29.31
N SER A 133 3.36 18.83 28.39
CA SER A 133 4.34 19.01 27.28
C SER A 133 3.73 19.01 25.88
N PHE A 134 2.42 18.78 25.74
CA PHE A 134 1.72 18.92 24.46
C PHE A 134 1.31 20.38 24.25
N PHE A 135 1.73 20.96 23.13
CA PHE A 135 1.50 22.37 22.80
C PHE A 135 0.49 22.55 21.67
N HIS A 136 0.25 21.49 20.92
CA HIS A 136 -0.57 21.52 19.72
C HIS A 136 -1.58 20.37 19.77
N SER A 137 -2.74 20.62 19.17
CA SER A 137 -3.79 19.64 19.02
C SER A 137 -4.49 19.78 17.67
N TYR A 138 -4.99 18.66 17.13
CA TYR A 138 -5.81 18.61 15.93
C TYR A 138 -7.03 17.72 16.17
N SER A 139 -8.21 18.21 15.81
CA SER A 139 -9.45 17.45 15.85
C SER A 139 -9.77 16.93 14.45
N PHE A 140 -9.47 15.67 14.20
CA PHE A 140 -9.81 14.99 12.95
C PHE A 140 -11.27 14.55 13.01
N HIS A 141 -12.10 15.06 12.11
CA HIS A 141 -13.53 14.74 12.12
C HIS A 141 -14.09 14.56 10.72
N VAL A 142 -14.58 13.35 10.44
CA VAL A 142 -15.25 13.02 9.17
C VAL A 142 -16.51 12.24 9.46
N LYS A 143 -17.63 12.70 8.89
CA LYS A 143 -18.95 12.13 9.15
C LYS A 143 -19.78 12.01 7.89
N ASN A 144 -20.54 10.94 7.81
CA ASN A 144 -21.70 10.78 6.92
C ASN A 144 -22.93 10.33 7.73
N ASP A 145 -24.02 9.97 7.07
CA ASP A 145 -25.27 9.58 7.72
C ASP A 145 -25.18 8.28 8.54
N ASN A 146 -24.18 7.43 8.25
CA ASN A 146 -24.07 6.07 8.80
C ASN A 146 -22.85 5.86 9.71
N VAL A 147 -21.79 6.66 9.54
CA VAL A 147 -20.49 6.47 10.17
C VAL A 147 -19.89 7.82 10.55
N GLU A 148 -19.24 7.86 11.70
CA GLU A 148 -18.51 9.02 12.23
C GLU A 148 -17.10 8.59 12.66
N TYR A 149 -16.11 9.26 12.09
CA TYR A 149 -14.69 9.17 12.44
C TYR A 149 -14.32 10.42 13.22
N SER A 150 -13.88 10.26 14.46
CA SER A 150 -13.64 11.39 15.37
C SER A 150 -12.43 11.12 16.26
N TYR A 151 -11.33 11.80 15.95
CA TYR A 151 -10.03 11.64 16.59
C TYR A 151 -9.49 12.98 17.08
N ILE A 152 -8.78 12.94 18.20
CA ILE A 152 -8.02 14.08 18.69
C ILE A 152 -6.56 13.67 18.75
N PHE A 153 -5.70 14.43 18.08
CA PHE A 153 -4.24 14.26 18.11
C PHE A 153 -3.63 15.41 18.90
N GLU A 154 -2.68 15.11 19.78
CA GLU A 154 -1.96 16.09 20.59
C GLU A 154 -0.46 15.81 20.50
N TRP A 155 0.38 16.84 20.30
CA TRP A 155 1.84 16.67 20.20
C TRP A 155 2.64 17.80 20.84
N ASN A 156 3.89 17.48 21.15
CA ASN A 156 4.85 18.41 21.75
C ASN A 156 5.44 19.36 20.68
N LYS A 157 6.23 20.36 21.06
CA LYS A 157 6.81 21.34 20.10
C LYS A 157 7.69 20.70 19.02
N ALA A 158 8.35 19.60 19.36
CA ALA A 158 9.23 18.86 18.46
C ALA A 158 8.47 17.85 17.59
N GLY A 159 7.18 17.62 17.84
CA GLY A 159 6.30 16.60 17.24
C GLY A 159 6.85 15.18 17.15
N GLU A 160 7.83 14.84 17.98
CA GLU A 160 8.31 13.46 18.13
C GLU A 160 7.29 12.60 18.89
N ASP A 161 6.50 13.22 19.79
CA ASP A 161 5.52 12.55 20.63
C ASP A 161 4.10 12.91 20.21
N ILE A 162 3.35 11.98 19.59
CA ILE A 162 1.93 12.17 19.29
C ILE A 162 1.08 11.26 20.17
N ARG A 163 0.24 11.90 20.99
CA ARG A 163 -0.89 11.26 21.66
C ARG A 163 -2.10 11.32 20.73
N PHE A 164 -2.82 10.22 20.60
CA PHE A 164 -4.09 10.20 19.88
C PHE A 164 -5.20 9.66 20.77
N ILE A 165 -6.41 10.21 20.64
CA ILE A 165 -7.61 9.88 21.40
C ILE A 165 -8.71 9.51 20.41
N LEU A 166 -9.28 8.32 20.55
CA LEU A 166 -10.37 7.81 19.73
C LEU A 166 -11.61 7.62 20.61
N ASN A 167 -12.77 8.12 20.14
CA ASN A 167 -14.08 7.91 20.77
C ASN A 167 -14.08 8.11 22.31
N ASN A 168 -13.47 9.22 22.78
CA ASN A 168 -13.46 9.70 24.17
C ASN A 168 -12.98 8.70 25.26
N SER A 169 -12.31 7.60 24.90
CA SER A 169 -11.97 6.56 25.89
C SER A 169 -10.76 5.68 25.57
N LYS A 170 -10.25 5.68 24.34
CA LYS A 170 -9.06 4.93 23.94
C LYS A 170 -7.98 5.92 23.52
N TYR A 171 -6.81 5.85 24.16
CA TYR A 171 -5.67 6.70 23.87
C TYR A 171 -4.48 5.82 23.48
N GLY A 172 -3.61 6.32 22.61
CA GLY A 172 -2.35 5.66 22.28
C GLY A 172 -1.24 6.68 22.04
N TYR A 173 -0.04 6.16 21.87
CA TYR A 173 1.16 6.90 21.53
C TYR A 173 1.71 6.39 20.20
N THR A 174 2.13 7.30 19.33
CA THR A 174 2.77 6.95 18.07
C THR A 174 3.62 8.12 17.58
N GLY A 175 4.42 7.88 16.54
CA GLY A 175 5.06 8.92 15.75
C GLY A 175 4.17 9.36 14.59
N PHE A 176 4.46 10.53 14.02
CA PHE A 176 3.70 11.12 12.90
C PHE A 176 3.50 10.16 11.72
N TYR A 177 4.58 9.51 11.27
CA TYR A 177 4.54 8.61 10.13
C TYR A 177 3.62 7.40 10.39
N ALA A 178 3.76 6.77 11.56
CA ALA A 178 2.94 5.63 11.94
C ALA A 178 1.45 6.01 12.14
N LEU A 179 1.16 7.22 12.63
CA LEU A 179 -0.21 7.74 12.68
C LEU A 179 -0.80 7.93 11.27
N THR A 180 -0.02 8.50 10.37
CA THR A 180 -0.45 8.73 8.98
C THR A 180 -0.74 7.40 8.28
N ASN A 181 0.13 6.40 8.46
CA ASN A 181 -0.09 5.05 7.94
C ASN A 181 -1.33 4.38 8.53
N PHE A 182 -1.58 4.58 9.82
CA PHE A 182 -2.81 4.11 10.45
C PHE A 182 -4.04 4.73 9.78
N LEU A 183 -4.06 6.05 9.59
CA LEU A 183 -5.18 6.74 8.95
C LEU A 183 -5.37 6.32 7.50
N LEU A 184 -4.29 6.15 6.73
CA LEU A 184 -4.36 5.64 5.36
C LEU A 184 -4.91 4.21 5.32
N LYS A 185 -4.48 3.33 6.23
CA LYS A 185 -5.06 1.98 6.38
C LYS A 185 -6.53 2.03 6.78
N GLU A 186 -6.90 2.96 7.65
CA GLU A 186 -8.29 3.10 8.08
C GLU A 186 -9.18 3.53 6.91
N SER A 187 -8.67 4.44 6.07
CA SER A 187 -9.37 4.90 4.86
C SER A 187 -9.72 3.77 3.90
N SER A 188 -8.92 2.69 3.85
CA SER A 188 -9.18 1.54 2.96
C SER A 188 -10.44 0.75 3.34
N SER A 189 -11.00 0.98 4.53
CA SER A 189 -12.27 0.38 4.97
C SER A 189 -13.51 1.19 4.57
N ILE A 190 -13.32 2.39 4.01
CA ILE A 190 -14.39 3.30 3.63
C ILE A 190 -14.82 3.02 2.18
N TYR A 191 -16.00 2.44 2.00
CA TYR A 191 -16.54 2.10 0.67
C TYR A 191 -17.27 3.25 -0.02
N ASP A 192 -17.74 4.24 0.74
CA ASP A 192 -18.42 5.41 0.18
C ASP A 192 -17.40 6.42 -0.33
N TYR A 193 -17.44 6.72 -1.64
CA TYR A 193 -16.45 7.58 -2.30
C TYR A 193 -16.39 8.99 -1.72
N GLU A 194 -17.54 9.60 -1.40
CA GLU A 194 -17.56 10.96 -0.85
C GLU A 194 -16.95 10.98 0.56
N THR A 195 -17.31 10.01 1.40
CA THR A 195 -16.72 9.88 2.74
C THR A 195 -15.23 9.57 2.67
N PHE A 196 -14.81 8.70 1.75
CA PHE A 196 -13.41 8.35 1.53
C PHE A 196 -12.59 9.60 1.14
N THR A 197 -13.04 10.35 0.14
CA THR A 197 -12.33 11.56 -0.31
C THR A 197 -12.28 12.65 0.76
N ARG A 198 -13.37 12.83 1.54
CA ARG A 198 -13.36 13.71 2.72
C ARG A 198 -12.36 13.24 3.77
N PHE A 199 -12.29 11.93 4.03
CA PHE A 199 -11.32 11.33 4.95
C PHE A 199 -9.88 11.63 4.51
N CYS A 200 -9.53 11.34 3.26
CA CYS A 200 -8.18 11.59 2.77
C CYS A 200 -7.81 13.08 2.74
N LYS A 201 -8.75 13.98 2.39
CA LYS A 201 -8.55 15.43 2.52
C LYS A 201 -8.27 15.84 3.97
N GLU A 202 -8.99 15.25 4.92
CA GLU A 202 -8.78 15.52 6.34
C GLU A 202 -7.42 15.00 6.83
N ILE A 203 -6.92 13.87 6.30
CA ILE A 203 -5.54 13.43 6.55
C ILE A 203 -4.56 14.51 6.05
N ARG A 204 -4.72 15.06 4.85
CA ARG A 204 -3.84 16.13 4.34
C ARG A 204 -3.92 17.41 5.17
N ASN A 205 -5.12 17.80 5.62
CA ASN A 205 -5.30 18.95 6.51
C ASN A 205 -4.53 18.76 7.83
N PHE A 206 -4.66 17.56 8.42
CA PHE A 206 -3.89 17.18 9.61
C PHE A 206 -2.38 17.27 9.35
N GLN A 207 -1.88 16.66 8.27
CA GLN A 207 -0.45 16.66 7.94
C GLN A 207 0.10 18.09 7.75
N ASN A 208 -0.61 18.93 6.98
CA ASN A 208 -0.25 20.33 6.79
C ASN A 208 -0.21 21.10 8.12
N TYR A 209 -1.25 20.94 8.95
CA TYR A 209 -1.31 21.61 10.24
C TYR A 209 -0.18 21.14 11.15
N PHE A 210 0.08 19.83 11.20
CA PHE A 210 1.18 19.26 11.95
C PHE A 210 2.53 19.89 11.55
N TYR A 211 2.89 19.85 10.27
CA TYR A 211 4.16 20.43 9.80
C TYR A 211 4.29 21.94 10.08
N ASN A 212 3.19 22.71 10.00
CA ASN A 212 3.20 24.14 10.29
C ASN A 212 3.38 24.48 11.78
N THR A 213 3.16 23.52 12.68
CA THR A 213 3.27 23.73 14.14
C THR A 213 4.62 23.28 14.72
N MET A 214 5.47 22.68 13.92
CA MET A 214 6.77 22.13 14.35
C MET A 214 7.84 23.22 14.47
N SER A 215 8.59 23.24 15.57
CA SER A 215 9.58 24.29 15.85
C SER A 215 10.83 24.25 14.96
N GLU A 216 11.13 23.11 14.35
CA GLU A 216 12.23 22.95 13.40
C GLU A 216 11.66 23.07 11.99
N GLY A 217 11.64 24.32 11.49
CA GLY A 217 11.00 24.70 10.25
C GLY A 217 11.35 23.79 9.08
N ASN A 218 10.41 22.92 8.73
CA ASN A 218 10.36 22.33 7.40
C ASN A 218 9.03 22.77 6.77
N PRO A 219 8.97 23.96 6.14
CA PRO A 219 7.71 24.62 5.76
C PRO A 219 6.93 23.91 4.64
N LYS A 220 7.38 22.74 4.19
CA LYS A 220 6.67 21.83 3.27
C LYS A 220 7.07 20.39 3.62
N GLY A 221 6.50 19.83 4.67
CA GLY A 221 6.66 18.39 4.93
C GLY A 221 5.98 17.56 3.82
N GLU A 222 6.46 16.35 3.60
CA GLU A 222 5.88 15.43 2.62
C GLU A 222 4.46 15.04 3.03
N LEU A 223 3.48 15.32 2.17
CA LEU A 223 2.10 14.90 2.38
C LEU A 223 1.91 13.50 1.81
N TYR A 224 1.63 12.54 2.68
CA TYR A 224 1.31 11.18 2.31
C TYR A 224 -0.14 11.04 1.85
N THR A 225 -0.34 10.17 0.88
CA THR A 225 -1.62 9.77 0.29
C THR A 225 -1.54 8.29 -0.09
N SER A 226 -2.61 7.74 -0.66
CA SER A 226 -2.66 6.37 -1.15
C SER A 226 -2.84 6.34 -2.67
N MET A 227 -2.27 5.33 -3.32
CA MET A 227 -2.52 5.08 -4.74
C MET A 227 -4.03 4.94 -5.04
N ILE A 228 -4.77 4.29 -4.14
CA ILE A 228 -6.23 4.14 -4.21
C ILE A 228 -6.91 5.51 -4.32
N GLU A 229 -6.45 6.51 -3.57
CA GLU A 229 -7.01 7.86 -3.64
C GLU A 229 -6.88 8.46 -5.05
N VAL A 230 -5.73 8.25 -5.70
CA VAL A 230 -5.48 8.72 -7.07
C VAL A 230 -6.34 7.94 -8.08
N GLU A 231 -6.37 6.61 -7.98
CA GLU A 231 -7.14 5.74 -8.88
C GLU A 231 -8.63 6.08 -8.87
N LEU A 232 -9.21 6.41 -7.71
CA LEU A 232 -10.62 6.74 -7.56
C LEU A 232 -10.99 8.12 -8.14
N LEU A 233 -10.01 8.92 -8.55
CA LEU A 233 -10.30 10.11 -9.35
C LEU A 233 -10.86 9.73 -10.73
N SER A 234 -10.55 8.55 -11.26
CA SER A 234 -11.23 8.01 -12.44
C SER A 234 -12.68 7.64 -12.11
N PRO A 235 -13.70 8.22 -12.78
CA PRO A 235 -15.11 7.91 -12.52
C PRO A 235 -15.44 6.43 -12.62
N GLN A 236 -14.77 5.71 -13.52
CA GLN A 236 -14.97 4.28 -13.72
C GLN A 236 -14.59 3.45 -12.49
N ASN A 237 -13.51 3.84 -11.82
CA ASN A 237 -13.02 3.13 -10.63
C ASN A 237 -13.93 3.35 -9.42
N ARG A 238 -14.66 4.48 -9.37
CA ARG A 238 -15.63 4.78 -8.31
C ARG A 238 -16.77 3.75 -8.30
N TYR A 239 -17.24 3.34 -9.48
CA TYR A 239 -18.29 2.31 -9.61
C TYR A 239 -17.80 0.89 -9.23
N SER A 240 -16.50 0.62 -9.35
CA SER A 240 -15.92 -0.67 -8.93
C SER A 240 -15.63 -0.74 -7.44
N MET A 241 -15.42 0.38 -6.74
CA MET A 241 -15.13 0.39 -5.29
C MET A 241 -16.30 -0.19 -4.46
N SER A 242 -17.54 -0.01 -4.92
CA SER A 242 -18.72 -0.65 -4.32
C SER A 242 -18.81 -2.17 -4.57
N ASN A 243 -17.98 -2.71 -5.48
CA ASN A 243 -17.95 -4.12 -5.88
C ASN A 243 -16.66 -4.79 -5.39
N LEU A 244 -16.66 -5.12 -4.10
CA LEU A 244 -15.60 -5.73 -3.27
C LEU A 244 -14.88 -7.01 -3.79
N ASN A 245 -15.19 -7.50 -4.99
CA ASN A 245 -14.68 -8.77 -5.52
C ASN A 245 -13.76 -8.63 -6.75
N ARG A 246 -13.35 -7.41 -7.12
CA ARG A 246 -12.45 -7.22 -8.27
C ARG A 246 -10.99 -7.27 -7.84
N SER A 247 -10.18 -8.00 -8.61
CA SER A 247 -8.73 -8.04 -8.47
C SER A 247 -8.13 -6.67 -8.77
N HIS A 248 -7.02 -6.29 -8.13
CA HIS A 248 -6.30 -5.03 -8.39
C HIS A 248 -5.91 -4.86 -9.88
N TYR A 249 -5.81 -5.99 -10.60
CA TYR A 249 -5.54 -6.05 -12.04
C TYR A 249 -6.75 -5.67 -12.93
N GLU A 250 -7.93 -5.42 -12.36
CA GLU A 250 -9.15 -5.00 -13.06
C GLU A 250 -9.48 -3.50 -12.88
N ILE A 251 -8.62 -2.75 -12.19
CA ILE A 251 -8.75 -1.31 -11.96
C ILE A 251 -8.27 -0.58 -13.22
N ASN A 252 -9.02 0.43 -13.69
CA ASN A 252 -8.57 1.26 -14.80
C ASN A 252 -7.43 2.17 -14.31
N PRO A 253 -6.19 2.01 -14.79
CA PRO A 253 -5.09 2.82 -14.29
C PRO A 253 -5.13 4.28 -14.79
N ALA A 254 -5.99 4.59 -15.76
CA ALA A 254 -6.07 5.90 -16.40
C ALA A 254 -6.78 6.93 -15.52
N VAL A 255 -6.03 7.97 -15.13
CA VAL A 255 -6.56 9.12 -14.40
C VAL A 255 -6.15 10.41 -15.11
N LYS A 256 -7.12 11.28 -15.40
CA LYS A 256 -6.91 12.51 -16.14
C LYS A 256 -6.08 13.51 -15.32
N ILE A 257 -5.07 14.12 -15.95
CA ILE A 257 -4.16 15.08 -15.29
C ILE A 257 -4.91 16.26 -14.69
N GLY A 258 -5.90 16.80 -15.42
CA GLY A 258 -6.72 17.91 -14.90
C GLY A 258 -7.48 17.57 -13.62
N ASP A 259 -7.93 16.33 -13.46
CA ASP A 259 -8.64 15.90 -12.24
C ASP A 259 -7.68 15.82 -11.05
N ILE A 260 -6.45 15.35 -11.28
CA ILE A 260 -5.40 15.26 -10.24
C ILE A 260 -4.98 16.65 -9.77
N ILE A 261 -4.64 17.54 -10.71
CA ILE A 261 -4.23 18.92 -10.40
C ILE A 261 -5.31 19.63 -9.59
N ASN A 262 -6.58 19.50 -10.02
CA ASN A 262 -7.70 20.13 -9.33
C ASN A 262 -7.97 19.50 -7.96
N TYR A 263 -7.86 18.18 -7.83
CA TYR A 263 -8.18 17.48 -6.58
C TYR A 263 -7.12 17.68 -5.48
N PHE A 264 -5.84 17.65 -5.86
CA PHE A 264 -4.71 17.86 -4.94
C PHE A 264 -4.26 19.33 -4.86
N GLU A 265 -4.86 20.22 -5.64
CA GLU A 265 -4.51 21.65 -5.72
C GLU A 265 -3.02 21.86 -6.06
N LEU A 266 -2.51 21.08 -7.02
CA LEU A 266 -1.08 21.09 -7.38
C LEU A 266 -0.71 22.38 -8.12
N ASP A 267 0.40 22.99 -7.70
CA ASP A 267 0.95 24.21 -8.32
C ASP A 267 1.85 23.87 -9.53
N ILE A 268 1.24 23.27 -10.56
CA ILE A 268 1.94 22.86 -11.79
C ILE A 268 1.66 23.87 -12.90
N LYS A 269 2.72 24.32 -13.57
CA LYS A 269 2.61 25.19 -14.74
C LYS A 269 2.12 24.40 -15.96
N VAL A 270 0.88 24.67 -16.37
CA VAL A 270 0.28 24.12 -17.59
C VAL A 270 0.55 25.05 -18.77
N ASN A 271 1.34 24.59 -19.74
CA ASN A 271 1.69 25.41 -20.92
C ASN A 271 0.72 25.20 -22.08
N ASP A 272 0.08 24.03 -22.18
CA ASP A 272 -0.95 23.71 -23.19
C ASP A 272 -2.14 23.03 -22.51
N GLN A 273 -3.35 23.54 -22.75
CA GLN A 273 -4.60 22.97 -22.23
C GLN A 273 -4.78 21.50 -22.60
N LYS A 274 -4.23 21.05 -23.74
CA LYS A 274 -4.26 19.63 -24.13
C LYS A 274 -3.51 18.72 -23.15
N GLN A 275 -2.56 19.24 -22.39
CA GLN A 275 -1.87 18.46 -21.35
C GLN A 275 -2.82 18.02 -20.24
N LEU A 276 -3.86 18.81 -19.94
CA LEU A 276 -4.87 18.46 -18.94
C LEU A 276 -5.78 17.31 -19.39
N GLU A 277 -5.87 17.07 -20.70
CA GLU A 277 -6.63 15.97 -21.31
C GLU A 277 -5.82 14.66 -21.39
N LYS A 278 -4.52 14.69 -21.08
CA LYS A 278 -3.72 13.47 -20.95
C LYS A 278 -4.10 12.71 -19.68
N CYS A 279 -3.88 11.41 -19.68
CA CYS A 279 -4.04 10.56 -18.49
C CYS A 279 -2.69 10.04 -18.00
N ILE A 280 -2.46 10.08 -16.68
CA ILE A 280 -1.37 9.31 -16.08
C ILE A 280 -1.75 7.82 -16.06
N ASP A 281 -0.73 6.96 -16.11
CA ASP A 281 -0.86 5.55 -15.77
C ASP A 281 -0.50 5.38 -14.29
N THR A 282 -1.49 5.11 -13.44
CA THR A 282 -1.28 4.94 -12.00
C THR A 282 -0.40 3.74 -11.65
N SER A 283 -0.15 2.80 -12.58
CA SER A 283 0.86 1.74 -12.37
C SER A 283 2.27 2.30 -12.19
N TYR A 284 2.60 3.48 -12.75
CA TYR A 284 3.88 4.12 -12.49
C TYR A 284 4.07 4.53 -11.03
N LEU A 285 2.98 4.81 -10.30
CA LEU A 285 3.06 5.06 -8.86
C LEU A 285 3.52 3.80 -8.13
N PHE A 286 3.07 2.64 -8.58
CA PHE A 286 3.54 1.36 -8.06
C PHE A 286 4.98 1.07 -8.47
N ASP A 287 5.27 1.14 -9.77
CA ASP A 287 6.57 0.73 -10.32
C ASP A 287 7.73 1.59 -9.82
N PHE A 288 7.51 2.89 -9.59
CA PHE A 288 8.56 3.81 -9.14
C PHE A 288 8.56 4.05 -7.63
N PHE A 289 7.41 3.95 -6.96
CA PHE A 289 7.28 4.40 -5.56
C PHE A 289 6.64 3.37 -4.61
N ALA A 290 5.99 2.31 -5.06
CA ALA A 290 5.42 1.32 -4.12
C ALA A 290 6.47 0.45 -3.41
N SER A 291 7.76 0.65 -3.69
CA SER A 291 8.83 0.07 -2.87
C SER A 291 8.88 0.63 -1.44
N TYR A 292 8.16 1.71 -1.13
CA TYR A 292 8.32 2.37 0.16
C TYR A 292 7.60 1.68 1.34
N GLU A 293 6.43 1.03 1.19
CA GLU A 293 5.75 0.39 2.33
C GLU A 293 4.74 -0.72 2.00
N TYR A 294 4.48 -1.60 2.99
CA TYR A 294 3.51 -2.72 2.98
C TYR A 294 2.06 -2.32 2.61
N LEU A 295 1.73 -1.02 2.58
CA LEU A 295 0.40 -0.49 2.23
C LEU A 295 0.38 0.34 0.93
N GLY A 296 1.51 0.49 0.23
CA GLY A 296 1.56 1.28 -1.01
C GLY A 296 1.29 2.78 -0.81
N ASN A 297 1.69 3.32 0.34
CA ASN A 297 1.61 4.75 0.60
C ASN A 297 2.60 5.49 -0.31
N ILE A 298 2.14 6.58 -0.90
CA ILE A 298 2.93 7.47 -1.77
C ILE A 298 2.82 8.89 -1.23
N THR A 299 3.64 9.80 -1.73
CA THR A 299 3.50 11.23 -1.41
C THR A 299 2.74 11.96 -2.51
N VAL A 300 2.15 13.11 -2.17
CA VAL A 300 1.56 14.03 -3.16
C VAL A 300 2.64 14.52 -4.15
N SER A 301 3.89 14.65 -3.70
CA SER A 301 5.03 14.98 -4.56
C SER A 301 5.32 13.89 -5.59
N ASP A 302 5.15 12.61 -5.23
CA ASP A 302 5.30 11.50 -6.18
C ASP A 302 4.19 11.55 -7.26
N VAL A 303 2.96 11.87 -6.85
CA VAL A 303 1.84 12.08 -7.78
C VAL A 303 2.13 13.25 -8.72
N GLU A 304 2.64 14.37 -8.19
CA GLU A 304 3.06 15.54 -8.98
C GLU A 304 4.15 15.17 -9.99
N ALA A 305 5.15 14.38 -9.57
CA ALA A 305 6.23 13.94 -10.45
C ALA A 305 5.71 13.14 -11.65
N ILE A 306 4.82 12.16 -11.43
CA ILE A 306 4.20 11.40 -12.52
C ILE A 306 3.40 12.31 -13.46
N VAL A 307 2.64 13.27 -12.91
CA VAL A 307 1.89 14.25 -13.70
C VAL A 307 2.83 15.04 -14.60
N VAL A 308 3.91 15.62 -14.06
CA VAL A 308 4.88 16.40 -14.83
C VAL A 308 5.54 15.54 -15.91
N GLU A 309 5.98 14.33 -15.58
CA GLU A 309 6.64 13.46 -16.56
C GLU A 309 5.70 13.00 -17.68
N THR A 310 4.41 12.80 -17.40
CA THR A 310 3.40 12.51 -18.44
C THR A 310 3.08 13.75 -19.28
N MET A 311 3.00 14.94 -18.66
CA MET A 311 2.80 16.20 -19.38
C MET A 311 3.92 16.47 -20.39
N GLU A 312 5.16 16.11 -20.03
CA GLU A 312 6.37 16.24 -20.83
C GLU A 312 6.65 15.06 -21.79
N ASP A 313 5.71 14.11 -21.91
CA ASP A 313 5.83 12.92 -22.77
C ASP A 313 7.03 12.01 -22.44
N ARG A 314 7.53 12.08 -21.20
CA ARG A 314 8.55 11.16 -20.68
C ARG A 314 7.94 9.84 -20.21
N LEU A 315 6.73 9.91 -19.65
CA LEU A 315 5.90 8.74 -19.34
C LEU A 315 4.76 8.63 -20.34
N GLN A 316 4.41 7.40 -20.71
CA GLN A 316 3.35 7.13 -21.67
C GLN A 316 1.98 7.16 -20.98
N GLU A 317 0.95 7.62 -21.68
CA GLU A 317 -0.42 7.43 -21.21
C GLU A 317 -0.73 5.92 -21.05
N PRO A 318 -1.69 5.53 -20.20
CA PRO A 318 -2.06 4.13 -20.05
C PRO A 318 -2.52 3.50 -21.37
N PHE A 319 -2.21 2.21 -21.56
CA PHE A 319 -2.53 1.46 -22.77
C PHE A 319 -3.99 1.63 -23.22
N GLN A 320 -4.93 1.68 -22.28
CA GLN A 320 -6.37 1.85 -22.52
C GLN A 320 -6.70 3.15 -23.26
N ILE A 321 -5.86 4.20 -23.13
CA ILE A 321 -6.00 5.48 -23.85
C ILE A 321 -5.23 5.45 -25.17
N ARG A 322 -3.99 4.94 -25.16
CA ARG A 322 -3.12 4.99 -26.35
C ARG A 322 -3.56 4.03 -27.46
N LYS A 323 -4.18 2.90 -27.12
CA LYS A 323 -4.54 1.84 -28.08
C LYS A 323 -5.35 2.37 -29.27
N ASP A 324 -6.23 3.33 -29.05
CA ASP A 324 -7.07 3.89 -30.12
C ASP A 324 -6.37 4.99 -30.94
N ARG A 325 -5.25 5.54 -30.42
CA ARG A 325 -4.42 6.57 -31.08
C ARG A 325 -3.24 5.98 -31.87
N CYS A 326 -2.93 4.70 -31.67
CA CYS A 326 -1.87 4.02 -32.40
C CYS A 326 -2.15 4.02 -33.92
N SER A 327 -1.12 4.32 -34.73
CA SER A 327 -1.18 4.14 -36.18
C SER A 327 -0.84 2.69 -36.54
N TYR A 328 -1.84 1.86 -36.84
CA TYR A 328 -1.67 0.45 -37.18
C TYR A 328 -1.40 0.26 -38.69
N TYR A 329 -0.13 0.33 -39.10
CA TYR A 329 0.25 0.25 -40.53
C TYR A 329 0.74 -1.13 -40.98
N ASN A 330 1.22 -1.96 -40.07
CA ASN A 330 1.58 -3.34 -40.39
C ASN A 330 0.34 -4.23 -40.26
N ASN A 331 0.22 -5.23 -41.12
CA ASN A 331 -0.87 -6.18 -41.06
C ASN A 331 -0.45 -7.60 -41.48
N PHE A 332 -1.20 -8.58 -41.01
CA PHE A 332 -1.05 -9.99 -41.34
C PHE A 332 -2.41 -10.66 -41.30
N SER A 333 -2.80 -11.33 -42.39
CA SER A 333 -4.06 -12.05 -42.47
C SER A 333 -3.86 -13.54 -42.19
N ILE A 334 -4.54 -14.05 -41.19
CA ILE A 334 -4.58 -15.48 -40.87
C ILE A 334 -5.91 -16.03 -41.41
N LYS A 335 -5.82 -17.01 -42.32
CA LYS A 335 -6.98 -17.70 -42.88
C LYS A 335 -6.91 -19.17 -42.52
N ILE A 336 -7.80 -19.62 -41.64
CA ILE A 336 -7.91 -21.03 -41.26
C ILE A 336 -9.14 -21.58 -41.99
N LYS A 337 -8.88 -22.53 -42.89
CA LYS A 337 -9.93 -23.26 -43.62
C LYS A 337 -9.74 -24.74 -43.38
N ASP A 338 -10.58 -25.30 -42.52
CA ASP A 338 -10.75 -26.74 -42.34
C ASP A 338 -12.21 -27.12 -42.61
N LYS A 339 -12.48 -28.39 -42.91
CA LYS A 339 -13.73 -28.92 -43.49
C LYS A 339 -15.02 -28.30 -42.94
N ASN A 340 -15.07 -27.93 -41.66
CA ASN A 340 -16.22 -27.34 -40.98
C ASN A 340 -15.93 -25.97 -40.31
N ILE A 341 -14.71 -25.42 -40.43
CA ILE A 341 -14.28 -24.21 -39.75
C ILE A 341 -13.65 -23.26 -40.78
N GLN A 342 -14.27 -22.10 -40.97
CA GLN A 342 -13.68 -20.96 -41.67
C GLN A 342 -13.58 -19.81 -40.68
N ILE A 343 -12.35 -19.41 -40.35
CA ILE A 343 -12.07 -18.28 -39.47
C ILE A 343 -11.01 -17.41 -40.13
N GLU A 344 -11.28 -16.11 -40.16
CA GLU A 344 -10.33 -15.11 -40.64
C GLU A 344 -9.97 -14.15 -39.50
N PHE A 345 -8.67 -14.00 -39.27
CA PHE A 345 -8.13 -12.95 -38.41
C PHE A 345 -7.37 -11.94 -39.26
N LEU A 346 -7.62 -10.66 -39.05
CA LEU A 346 -6.76 -9.57 -39.47
C LEU A 346 -6.01 -9.06 -38.24
N VAL A 347 -4.70 -9.32 -38.20
CA VAL A 347 -3.81 -8.81 -37.16
C VAL A 347 -3.16 -7.55 -37.68
N GLU A 348 -3.16 -6.48 -36.89
CA GLU A 348 -2.52 -5.21 -37.24
C GLU A 348 -1.70 -4.69 -36.07
N TRP A 349 -0.56 -4.06 -36.36
CA TRP A 349 0.33 -3.53 -35.34
C TRP A 349 1.17 -2.35 -35.85
N ASN A 350 1.97 -1.76 -34.97
CA ASN A 350 3.01 -0.80 -35.33
C ASN A 350 4.34 -1.12 -34.62
N CYS A 351 5.37 -0.30 -34.85
CA CYS A 351 6.71 -0.54 -34.29
C CYS A 351 6.85 -0.20 -32.79
N LEU A 352 5.80 0.33 -32.15
CA LEU A 352 5.78 0.70 -30.74
C LEU A 352 5.19 -0.43 -29.89
N GLU A 353 5.72 -0.59 -28.69
CA GLU A 353 5.19 -1.53 -27.71
C GLU A 353 3.75 -1.16 -27.29
N GLY A 354 2.90 -2.18 -27.24
CA GLY A 354 1.49 -2.05 -26.92
C GLY A 354 0.60 -1.38 -27.96
N CYS A 355 0.89 -1.59 -29.24
CA CYS A 355 -0.02 -1.24 -30.32
C CYS A 355 -0.26 -2.47 -31.20
N TYR A 356 -0.93 -3.49 -30.66
CA TYR A 356 -1.36 -4.68 -31.39
C TYR A 356 -2.89 -4.76 -31.36
N ARG A 357 -3.51 -5.09 -32.48
CA ARG A 357 -4.95 -5.35 -32.54
C ARG A 357 -5.29 -6.52 -33.45
N VAL A 358 -6.37 -7.22 -33.14
CA VAL A 358 -6.90 -8.29 -33.97
C VAL A 358 -8.38 -8.05 -34.26
N LYS A 359 -8.78 -8.36 -35.49
CA LYS A 359 -10.17 -8.43 -35.89
C LYS A 359 -10.49 -9.84 -36.34
N LYS A 360 -11.44 -10.49 -35.68
CA LYS A 360 -11.99 -11.78 -36.10
C LYS A 360 -13.24 -11.55 -36.95
N ASP A 361 -13.19 -11.96 -38.20
CA ASP A 361 -14.29 -11.83 -39.16
C ASP A 361 -14.89 -10.40 -39.18
N LEU A 362 -16.17 -10.24 -38.81
CA LEU A 362 -16.89 -8.96 -38.75
C LEU A 362 -16.97 -8.36 -37.35
N LEU A 363 -16.32 -8.95 -36.35
CA LEU A 363 -16.32 -8.43 -34.97
C LEU A 363 -15.50 -7.14 -34.85
N PRO A 364 -15.71 -6.35 -33.78
CA PRO A 364 -14.84 -5.21 -33.46
C PRO A 364 -13.38 -5.62 -33.24
N TYR A 365 -12.47 -4.65 -33.28
CA TYR A 365 -11.07 -4.89 -32.92
C TYR A 365 -10.94 -5.16 -31.42
N GLU A 366 -10.14 -6.17 -31.09
CA GLU A 366 -9.57 -6.35 -29.75
C GLU A 366 -8.13 -5.83 -29.76
N TYR A 367 -7.70 -5.23 -28.65
CA TYR A 367 -6.40 -4.57 -28.54
C TYR A 367 -5.53 -5.26 -27.48
N PHE A 368 -4.22 -5.33 -27.72
CA PHE A 368 -3.26 -6.00 -26.85
C PHE A 368 -2.00 -5.16 -26.63
N ARG A 369 -1.50 -5.18 -25.40
CA ARG A 369 -0.24 -4.49 -25.06
C ARG A 369 1.02 -5.28 -25.44
N SER A 370 0.89 -6.57 -25.77
CA SER A 370 2.03 -7.41 -26.14
C SER A 370 1.68 -8.43 -27.24
N PRO A 371 2.67 -8.86 -28.04
CA PRO A 371 2.50 -9.96 -28.98
C PRO A 371 2.04 -11.26 -28.30
N GLN A 372 2.49 -11.53 -27.08
CA GLN A 372 2.09 -12.73 -26.35
C GLN A 372 0.58 -12.78 -26.11
N LEU A 373 0.00 -11.70 -25.58
CA LEU A 373 -1.44 -11.64 -25.28
C LEU A 373 -2.29 -11.69 -26.56
N LEU A 374 -1.79 -11.09 -27.64
CA LEU A 374 -2.38 -11.21 -28.97
C LEU A 374 -2.44 -12.67 -29.43
N ILE A 375 -1.33 -13.40 -29.34
CA ILE A 375 -1.25 -14.81 -29.76
C ILE A 375 -2.16 -15.69 -28.89
N ASP A 376 -2.15 -15.49 -27.58
CA ASP A 376 -3.02 -16.23 -26.66
C ASP A 376 -4.51 -16.01 -27.00
N SER A 377 -4.91 -14.76 -27.31
CA SER A 377 -6.27 -14.46 -27.76
C SER A 377 -6.61 -15.20 -29.06
N ILE A 378 -5.77 -15.12 -30.09
CA ILE A 378 -6.01 -15.82 -31.36
C ILE A 378 -6.18 -17.33 -31.15
N LEU A 379 -5.28 -17.96 -30.36
CA LEU A 379 -5.33 -19.39 -30.07
C LEU A 379 -6.64 -19.81 -29.38
N SER A 380 -7.14 -19.01 -28.43
CA SER A 380 -8.39 -19.33 -27.74
C SER A 380 -9.65 -19.20 -28.58
N GLN A 381 -9.60 -18.36 -29.62
CA GLN A 381 -10.72 -18.10 -30.50
C GLN A 381 -10.83 -19.14 -31.63
N ILE A 382 -9.86 -20.05 -31.74
CA ILE A 382 -9.88 -21.18 -32.65
C ILE A 382 -10.57 -22.36 -31.96
N PRO A 383 -11.72 -22.84 -32.47
CA PRO A 383 -12.39 -24.00 -31.91
C PRO A 383 -11.45 -25.21 -31.97
N THR A 384 -11.19 -25.84 -30.83
CA THR A 384 -10.45 -27.10 -30.79
C THR A 384 -11.39 -28.29 -31.02
N PRO A 385 -11.34 -28.90 -32.22
CA PRO A 385 -11.45 -30.35 -32.30
C PRO A 385 -10.35 -30.96 -33.20
N TYR A 386 -9.60 -31.94 -32.65
CA TYR A 386 -8.59 -32.88 -33.21
C TYR A 386 -8.43 -33.07 -34.75
N PRO A 387 -7.27 -33.54 -35.29
CA PRO A 387 -5.93 -33.78 -34.70
C PRO A 387 -4.79 -32.92 -35.34
N PHE A 388 -3.70 -32.74 -34.58
CA PHE A 388 -2.27 -32.49 -34.91
C PHE A 388 -1.86 -31.69 -36.18
N ILE A 389 -2.44 -31.98 -37.35
CA ILE A 389 -2.15 -31.32 -38.63
C ILE A 389 -2.68 -29.88 -38.66
N CYS A 390 -3.87 -29.64 -38.09
CA CYS A 390 -4.41 -28.28 -37.98
C CYS A 390 -3.54 -27.43 -37.04
N ASN A 391 -3.08 -28.02 -35.93
CA ASN A 391 -2.13 -27.38 -35.01
C ASN A 391 -0.82 -27.01 -35.70
N ASN A 392 -0.20 -27.89 -36.49
CA ASN A 392 1.07 -27.55 -37.15
C ASN A 392 0.95 -26.39 -38.15
N LYS A 393 -0.17 -26.32 -38.90
CA LYS A 393 -0.39 -25.20 -39.84
C LYS A 393 -0.70 -23.89 -39.11
N ILE A 394 -1.52 -23.95 -38.06
CA ILE A 394 -1.84 -22.78 -37.22
C ILE A 394 -0.56 -22.29 -36.52
N ASN A 395 0.22 -23.20 -35.95
CA ASN A 395 1.49 -22.87 -35.28
C ASN A 395 2.51 -22.28 -36.24
N ALA A 396 2.58 -22.78 -37.48
CA ALA A 396 3.41 -22.18 -38.53
C ALA A 396 2.97 -20.75 -38.85
N LEU A 397 1.66 -20.51 -39.03
CA LEU A 397 1.12 -19.18 -39.30
C LEU A 397 1.39 -18.21 -38.14
N LEU A 398 1.22 -18.65 -36.89
CA LEU A 398 1.48 -17.84 -35.71
C LEU A 398 2.99 -17.59 -35.50
N SER A 399 3.84 -18.57 -35.84
CA SER A 399 5.29 -18.39 -35.82
C SER A 399 5.76 -17.40 -36.90
N ASP A 400 5.15 -17.45 -38.09
CA ASP A 400 5.42 -16.50 -39.17
C ASP A 400 4.95 -15.09 -38.82
N LEU A 401 3.78 -14.97 -38.17
CA LEU A 401 3.31 -13.70 -37.61
C LEU A 401 4.32 -13.13 -36.61
N LEU A 402 4.75 -13.92 -35.61
CA LEU A 402 5.70 -13.46 -34.59
C LEU A 402 7.04 -13.01 -35.19
N ARG A 403 7.57 -13.75 -36.17
CA ARG A 403 8.77 -13.36 -36.91
C ARG A 403 8.57 -12.08 -37.73
N THR A 404 7.37 -11.88 -38.27
CA THR A 404 7.05 -10.66 -39.04
C THR A 404 6.92 -9.45 -38.12
N ILE A 405 6.29 -9.63 -36.96
CA ILE A 405 6.25 -8.64 -35.90
C ILE A 405 7.68 -8.29 -35.47
N GLU A 406 8.50 -9.27 -35.08
CA GLU A 406 9.88 -9.06 -34.65
C GLU A 406 10.72 -8.30 -35.69
N LYS A 407 10.67 -8.71 -36.97
CA LYS A 407 11.38 -8.01 -38.05
C LYS A 407 10.98 -6.54 -38.20
N SER A 408 9.74 -6.22 -37.87
CA SER A 408 9.21 -4.86 -37.98
C SER A 408 9.39 -4.04 -36.70
N SER A 409 9.45 -4.68 -35.54
CA SER A 409 9.69 -4.02 -34.26
C SER A 409 11.20 -3.93 -34.02
N ASN A 410 11.76 -2.74 -33.88
CA ASN A 410 13.18 -2.57 -33.51
C ASN A 410 13.49 -3.03 -32.06
N HIS A 411 12.62 -3.83 -31.43
CA HIS A 411 12.71 -4.29 -30.05
C HIS A 411 12.97 -5.79 -30.06
N GLY A 412 13.90 -6.25 -29.21
CA GLY A 412 14.16 -7.68 -29.03
C GLY A 412 12.94 -8.35 -28.42
N MET A 413 12.33 -9.27 -29.15
CA MET A 413 11.30 -10.17 -28.62
C MET A 413 11.96 -11.49 -28.23
N ASP A 414 11.50 -12.10 -27.14
CA ASP A 414 11.92 -13.46 -26.77
C ASP A 414 11.21 -14.50 -27.67
N LEU A 415 11.51 -14.41 -28.97
CA LEU A 415 10.83 -15.13 -30.03
C LEU A 415 10.89 -16.64 -29.79
N ASP A 416 12.02 -17.16 -29.30
CA ASP A 416 12.19 -18.58 -29.02
C ASP A 416 11.21 -19.10 -27.97
N ASN A 417 10.99 -18.34 -26.89
CA ASN A 417 10.01 -18.74 -25.87
C ASN A 417 8.57 -18.57 -26.35
N LEU A 418 8.26 -17.52 -27.12
CA LEU A 418 6.94 -17.34 -27.73
C LEU A 418 6.61 -18.49 -28.72
N ILE A 419 7.56 -18.86 -29.57
CA ILE A 419 7.41 -19.97 -30.53
C ILE A 419 7.29 -21.32 -29.80
N LYS A 420 8.06 -21.56 -28.73
CA LYS A 420 7.92 -22.79 -27.92
C LYS A 420 6.52 -22.92 -27.33
N ARG A 421 5.93 -21.81 -26.87
CA ARG A 421 4.56 -21.78 -26.33
C ARG A 421 3.51 -22.05 -27.39
N VAL A 422 3.61 -21.41 -28.56
CA VAL A 422 2.73 -21.70 -29.71
C VAL A 422 2.76 -23.20 -30.06
N ASN A 423 3.93 -23.83 -29.95
CA ASN A 423 4.11 -25.26 -30.22
C ASN A 423 3.72 -26.19 -29.06
N SER A 424 3.36 -25.66 -27.89
CA SER A 424 2.91 -26.43 -26.74
C SER A 424 1.39 -26.65 -26.78
N VAL A 425 0.92 -27.80 -26.28
CA VAL A 425 -0.49 -28.26 -26.41
C VAL A 425 -1.43 -27.63 -25.37
N ASP A 426 -0.88 -26.86 -24.42
CA ASP A 426 -1.66 -26.27 -23.34
C ASP A 426 -2.22 -24.89 -23.75
N THR A 427 -3.48 -24.86 -24.17
CA THR A 427 -4.25 -23.61 -24.28
C THR A 427 -4.48 -23.03 -22.87
N PRO A 428 -4.03 -21.80 -22.58
CA PRO A 428 -4.32 -21.15 -21.30
C PRO A 428 -5.84 -20.94 -21.16
N LYS A 429 -6.43 -21.44 -20.07
CA LYS A 429 -7.88 -21.34 -19.81
C LYS A 429 -8.36 -19.94 -19.38
N ASN A 430 -7.45 -19.05 -19.01
CA ASN A 430 -7.76 -17.69 -18.57
C ASN A 430 -6.98 -16.70 -19.42
N ILE A 431 -7.67 -15.97 -20.29
CA ILE A 431 -7.08 -14.89 -21.08
C ILE A 431 -7.53 -13.57 -20.49
N TYR A 432 -6.55 -12.81 -20.02
CA TYR A 432 -6.75 -11.43 -19.64
C TYR A 432 -6.88 -10.61 -20.92
N VAL A 433 -8.08 -10.10 -21.16
CA VAL A 433 -8.31 -9.12 -22.22
C VAL A 433 -8.03 -7.75 -21.60
N ASP A 434 -6.95 -7.08 -22.04
CA ASP A 434 -6.57 -5.73 -21.57
C ASP A 434 -7.59 -4.63 -22.00
N ASN A 435 -8.64 -5.02 -22.73
CA ASN A 435 -9.64 -4.15 -23.34
C ASN A 435 -10.77 -3.79 -22.36
N LEU A 436 -10.42 -3.19 -21.21
CA LEU A 436 -11.41 -2.58 -20.33
C LEU A 436 -12.00 -1.32 -21.02
N PRO A 437 -13.32 -1.07 -20.90
CA PRO A 437 -13.96 0.12 -21.47
C PRO A 437 -13.45 1.40 -20.78
N PHE A 438 -13.30 2.50 -21.53
CA PHE A 438 -13.11 3.88 -21.03
C PHE A 438 -14.43 4.67 -21.10
#